data_AF-A0A1C6DWA7-F1
#
_entry.id   AF-A0A1C6DWA7-F1
#
_cell.length_a   1.000
_cell.length_b   1.000
_cell.length_c   1.000
_cell.angle_alpha   90.00
_cell.angle_beta   90.00
_cell.angle_gamma   90.00
#
_symmetry.space_group_name_H-M   'P 1'
#
loop_
_entity.id
_entity.type
_entity.pdbx_description
1 polymer ?
#
loop_
_entity_poly.entity_id
_entity_poly.type
_entity_poly.pdbx_seq_one_letter_code
_entity_poly.pdbx_strand_id
1 'polypeptide(L)'
;MGYDRIETFVKNEEKPYEYCLDFEYGNSAYEALNPIERYLAYKSTGVKIDKDKQNLSNAEKFCLNSLNTYGDIPDCDGSDGRNALTLDVYKKLWNWEKGYYSSGVISTPNFHGEFGGDTMNSMQTTFNVLMGYALSKSENSNLSQYQKNNYSFMDCLQIYCNYPKELLFELQKEPYFIRFADLYHTIGNMVLVPRRFNSGRYGKTFDFWDSSLVWLKNDGFAYGNQLLFDKRNFTKYINYFYLWDYVESVNGEYRVKPLFNSHSNIENGNVYNSLPWTNISNEQDLKQFLKNACENISKRGSFMSILMRLRSADNPKLKEISDEYFNIIQGDFLHNVHMDGYNDAVTILLRLLENFDDKNDKDYKLLYDGIMSLYKLNVNSDRESISKSAVHNFN
;
A
#
# COMPACT_ATOMS: atom_id res chain seq x y z
N MET A 1 -4.82 7.68 -20.96
CA MET A 1 -6.30 7.78 -20.79
C MET A 1 -6.60 7.03 -19.50
N GLY A 2 -7.25 7.69 -18.53
CA GLY A 2 -7.72 7.03 -17.31
C GLY A 2 -8.92 6.11 -17.57
N TYR A 3 -9.15 5.16 -16.67
CA TYR A 3 -10.26 4.22 -16.75
C TYR A 3 -11.53 4.70 -16.05
N ASP A 4 -11.40 5.54 -15.01
CA ASP A 4 -12.45 6.10 -14.13
C ASP A 4 -13.33 5.10 -13.36
N ARG A 5 -13.50 3.87 -13.86
CA ARG A 5 -14.40 2.84 -13.33
C ARG A 5 -13.76 1.46 -13.38
N ILE A 6 -14.11 0.60 -12.43
CA ILE A 6 -13.55 -0.75 -12.35
C ILE A 6 -13.95 -1.60 -13.55
N GLU A 7 -15.15 -1.41 -14.12
CA GLU A 7 -15.64 -2.22 -15.23
C GLU A 7 -14.83 -2.01 -16.51
N THR A 8 -14.42 -0.77 -16.78
CA THR A 8 -13.53 -0.42 -17.90
C THR A 8 -12.09 -0.80 -17.59
N PHE A 9 -11.66 -0.58 -16.35
CA PHE A 9 -10.30 -0.88 -15.89
C PHE A 9 -9.95 -2.35 -16.06
N VAL A 10 -10.68 -3.25 -15.40
CA VAL A 10 -10.30 -4.68 -15.40
C VAL A 10 -10.52 -5.36 -16.75
N LYS A 11 -11.36 -4.80 -17.63
CA LYS A 11 -11.57 -5.34 -18.99
C LYS A 11 -10.42 -4.98 -19.95
N ASN A 12 -9.79 -3.84 -19.75
CA ASN A 12 -8.81 -3.28 -20.69
C ASN A 12 -7.37 -3.30 -20.16
N GLU A 13 -7.19 -3.36 -18.84
CA GLU A 13 -5.88 -3.50 -18.21
C GLU A 13 -5.53 -4.97 -18.03
N GLU A 14 -4.40 -5.39 -18.63
CA GLU A 14 -3.93 -6.78 -18.57
C GLU A 14 -3.56 -7.15 -17.14
N LYS A 15 -2.88 -6.23 -16.43
CA LYS A 15 -2.41 -6.42 -15.07
C LYS A 15 -2.87 -5.30 -14.14
N PRO A 16 -4.17 -5.30 -13.73
CA PRO A 16 -4.72 -4.23 -12.90
C PRO A 16 -3.98 -4.03 -11.56
N TYR A 17 -3.31 -5.08 -11.07
CA TYR A 17 -2.55 -5.04 -9.82
C TYR A 17 -1.15 -4.40 -9.95
N GLU A 18 -0.63 -4.24 -11.18
CA GLU A 18 0.62 -3.53 -11.49
C GLU A 18 0.37 -2.10 -11.99
N TYR A 19 -0.90 -1.71 -12.22
CA TYR A 19 -1.24 -0.38 -12.73
C TYR A 19 -0.99 0.72 -11.70
N CYS A 20 -0.28 1.77 -12.11
CA CYS A 20 -0.04 2.95 -11.31
C CYS A 20 -1.25 3.89 -11.38
N LEU A 21 -1.94 4.07 -10.26
CA LEU A 21 -3.18 4.86 -10.20
C LEU A 21 -2.98 6.35 -10.51
N ASP A 22 -1.75 6.87 -10.46
CA ASP A 22 -1.44 8.23 -10.91
C ASP A 22 -1.69 8.42 -12.41
N PHE A 23 -1.66 7.34 -13.20
CA PHE A 23 -1.88 7.40 -14.64
C PHE A 23 -3.31 7.80 -15.01
N GLU A 24 -4.24 7.73 -14.06
CA GLU A 24 -5.58 8.32 -14.19
C GLU A 24 -5.52 9.84 -14.42
N TYR A 25 -4.43 10.51 -14.02
CA TYR A 25 -4.20 11.92 -14.29
C TYR A 25 -4.05 12.24 -15.79
N GLY A 26 -3.58 11.28 -16.60
CA GLY A 26 -3.56 11.40 -18.06
C GLY A 26 -2.48 12.32 -18.62
N ASN A 27 -1.34 12.47 -17.95
CA ASN A 27 -0.19 13.23 -18.44
C ASN A 27 0.90 12.30 -18.97
N SER A 28 0.94 12.13 -20.31
CA SER A 28 1.90 11.23 -20.97
C SER A 28 3.39 11.51 -20.68
N ALA A 29 3.76 12.78 -20.45
CA ALA A 29 5.16 13.12 -20.13
C ALA A 29 5.52 12.67 -18.71
N TYR A 30 4.57 12.76 -17.78
CA TYR A 30 4.70 12.24 -16.42
C TYR A 30 4.70 10.69 -16.41
N GLU A 31 3.80 10.07 -17.18
CA GLU A 31 3.69 8.61 -17.30
C GLU A 31 4.96 7.96 -17.85
N ALA A 32 5.74 8.68 -18.66
CA ALA A 32 7.00 8.22 -19.23
C ALA A 32 8.20 8.26 -18.24
N LEU A 33 8.04 8.88 -17.06
CA LEU A 33 9.10 8.95 -16.07
C LEU A 33 9.36 7.59 -15.43
N ASN A 34 10.62 7.35 -15.06
CA ASN A 34 10.95 6.17 -14.26
C ASN A 34 10.31 6.29 -12.85
N PRO A 35 10.20 5.19 -12.08
CA PRO A 35 9.40 5.16 -10.86
C PRO A 35 9.87 6.14 -9.78
N ILE A 36 11.19 6.32 -9.63
CA ILE A 36 11.75 7.30 -8.68
C ILE A 36 11.44 8.72 -9.15
N GLU A 37 11.73 9.03 -10.41
CA GLU A 37 11.51 10.36 -10.98
C GLU A 37 10.04 10.76 -10.96
N ARG A 38 9.16 9.79 -11.23
CA ARG A 38 7.71 9.92 -11.15
C ARG A 38 7.26 10.29 -9.74
N TYR A 39 7.80 9.62 -8.72
CA TYR A 39 7.53 9.99 -7.32
C TYR A 39 8.02 11.40 -6.98
N LEU A 40 9.24 11.76 -7.38
CA LEU A 40 9.80 13.10 -7.17
C LEU A 40 8.96 14.18 -7.86
N ALA A 41 8.56 13.94 -9.11
CA ALA A 41 7.68 14.82 -9.86
C ALA A 41 6.34 15.00 -9.15
N TYR A 42 5.64 13.90 -8.82
CA TYR A 42 4.36 13.94 -8.07
C TYR A 42 4.48 14.74 -6.77
N LYS A 43 5.44 14.42 -5.90
CA LYS A 43 5.59 15.13 -4.64
C LYS A 43 5.92 16.61 -4.84
N SER A 44 6.69 16.93 -5.88
CA SER A 44 7.12 18.30 -6.16
C SER A 44 5.98 19.23 -6.60
N THR A 45 4.93 18.71 -7.25
CA THR A 45 3.79 19.55 -7.70
C THR A 45 2.96 20.07 -6.53
N GLY A 46 2.93 19.34 -5.41
CA GLY A 46 2.25 19.75 -4.18
C GLY A 46 3.04 20.74 -3.30
N VAL A 47 4.30 21.06 -3.65
CA VAL A 47 5.12 21.97 -2.85
C VAL A 47 4.83 23.44 -3.22
N LYS A 48 4.44 24.24 -2.22
CA LYS A 48 4.25 25.69 -2.40
C LYS A 48 5.61 26.40 -2.45
N ILE A 49 5.91 27.01 -3.59
CA ILE A 49 7.12 27.80 -3.81
C ILE A 49 6.78 29.28 -3.91
N ASP A 50 7.55 30.12 -3.25
CA ASP A 50 7.53 31.57 -3.44
C ASP A 50 8.17 31.92 -4.79
N LYS A 51 7.34 32.34 -5.76
CA LYS A 51 7.77 32.65 -7.12
C LYS A 51 8.58 33.94 -7.22
N ASP A 52 8.48 34.82 -6.23
CA ASP A 52 9.14 36.13 -6.23
C ASP A 52 10.53 36.07 -5.55
N LYS A 53 10.90 34.90 -5.01
CA LYS A 53 12.21 34.66 -4.42
C LYS A 53 13.31 34.73 -5.50
N GLN A 54 14.22 35.68 -5.37
CA GLN A 54 15.28 35.94 -6.35
C GLN A 54 16.27 34.78 -6.55
N ASN A 55 16.57 34.03 -5.48
CA ASN A 55 17.56 32.95 -5.48
C ASN A 55 16.93 31.61 -5.15
N LEU A 56 16.16 31.08 -6.09
CA LEU A 56 15.60 29.74 -5.98
C LEU A 56 16.69 28.68 -5.97
N SER A 57 16.59 27.74 -5.05
CA SER A 57 17.41 26.53 -5.03
C SER A 57 17.09 25.64 -6.23
N ASN A 58 17.95 24.65 -6.53
CA ASN A 58 17.65 23.73 -7.64
C ASN A 58 16.40 22.90 -7.36
N ALA A 59 16.14 22.54 -6.09
CA ALA A 59 14.89 21.88 -5.70
C ALA A 59 13.65 22.75 -5.94
N GLU A 60 13.71 24.05 -5.59
CA GLU A 60 12.57 24.96 -5.81
C GLU A 60 12.30 25.18 -7.30
N LYS A 61 13.37 25.29 -8.11
CA LYS A 61 13.27 25.33 -9.59
C LYS A 61 12.65 24.05 -10.13
N PHE A 62 13.03 22.89 -9.59
CA PHE A 62 12.44 21.61 -9.96
C PHE A 62 10.95 21.58 -9.66
N CYS A 63 10.51 21.99 -8.46
CA CYS A 63 9.09 22.04 -8.11
C CYS A 63 8.29 22.95 -9.06
N LEU A 64 8.81 24.15 -9.38
CA LEU A 64 8.16 25.03 -10.36
C LEU A 64 8.11 24.40 -11.76
N ASN A 65 9.20 23.76 -12.19
CA ASN A 65 9.24 23.09 -13.47
C ASN A 65 8.24 21.92 -13.54
N SER A 66 8.18 21.08 -12.51
CA SER A 66 7.22 19.99 -12.41
C SER A 66 5.78 20.49 -12.43
N LEU A 67 5.46 21.53 -11.65
CA LEU A 67 4.12 22.11 -11.66
C LEU A 67 3.76 22.70 -13.03
N ASN A 68 4.70 23.34 -13.72
CA ASN A 68 4.46 23.89 -15.07
C ASN A 68 4.37 22.82 -16.15
N THR A 69 5.14 21.73 -16.02
CA THR A 69 5.23 20.67 -17.04
C THR A 69 4.11 19.66 -16.88
N TYR A 70 3.84 19.26 -15.64
CA TYR A 70 2.90 18.19 -15.34
C TYR A 70 1.55 18.72 -14.87
N GLY A 71 1.51 19.88 -14.21
CA GLY A 71 0.33 20.39 -13.53
C GLY A 71 0.28 19.95 -12.06
N ASP A 72 -0.82 20.24 -11.37
CA ASP A 72 -1.04 19.77 -9.99
C ASP A 72 -1.51 18.31 -10.02
N ILE A 73 -0.58 17.38 -9.77
CA ILE A 73 -0.84 15.94 -9.76
C ILE A 73 -1.61 15.57 -8.48
N PRO A 74 -2.78 14.92 -8.58
CA PRO A 74 -3.59 14.57 -7.43
C PRO A 74 -3.04 13.39 -6.62
N ASP A 75 -3.48 13.29 -5.36
CA ASP A 75 -3.22 12.09 -4.56
C ASP A 75 -4.10 10.94 -5.10
N CYS A 76 -3.47 9.82 -5.46
CA CYS A 76 -4.18 8.70 -6.06
C CYS A 76 -4.89 7.80 -5.05
N ASP A 77 -4.75 8.06 -3.75
CA ASP A 77 -5.41 7.32 -2.67
C ASP A 77 -6.90 7.65 -2.50
N GLY A 78 -7.43 8.58 -3.30
CA GLY A 78 -8.83 9.01 -3.28
C GLY A 78 -9.17 10.00 -2.16
N SER A 79 -8.18 10.41 -1.35
CA SER A 79 -8.38 11.33 -0.22
C SER A 79 -8.80 12.73 -0.67
N ASP A 80 -8.34 13.22 -1.82
CA ASP A 80 -8.74 14.51 -2.37
C ASP A 80 -9.98 14.44 -3.29
N GLY A 81 -10.44 13.24 -3.63
CA GLY A 81 -11.59 13.00 -4.48
C GLY A 81 -11.34 13.16 -5.98
N ARG A 82 -10.08 13.32 -6.42
CA ARG A 82 -9.72 13.55 -7.82
C ARG A 82 -9.37 12.29 -8.61
N ASN A 83 -9.11 11.16 -7.92
CA ASN A 83 -8.89 9.86 -8.58
C ASN A 83 -10.18 9.04 -8.63
N ALA A 84 -10.92 9.14 -9.74
CA ALA A 84 -12.23 8.48 -9.90
C ALA A 84 -12.16 6.95 -9.79
N LEU A 85 -11.12 6.34 -10.37
CA LEU A 85 -10.92 4.90 -10.32
C LEU A 85 -10.76 4.40 -8.89
N THR A 86 -9.89 5.03 -8.08
CA THR A 86 -9.70 4.64 -6.68
C THR A 86 -11.00 4.75 -5.88
N LEU A 87 -11.78 5.81 -6.09
CA LEU A 87 -13.08 5.98 -5.43
C LEU A 87 -14.07 4.87 -5.82
N ASP A 88 -14.11 4.48 -7.10
CA ASP A 88 -14.98 3.40 -7.56
C ASP A 88 -14.52 2.05 -7.00
N VAL A 89 -13.21 1.79 -6.90
CA VAL A 89 -12.68 0.59 -6.23
C VAL A 89 -13.15 0.53 -4.77
N TYR A 90 -12.98 1.61 -4.02
CA TYR A 90 -13.40 1.65 -2.60
C TYR A 90 -14.90 1.47 -2.45
N LYS A 91 -15.69 2.06 -3.33
CA LYS A 91 -17.14 1.88 -3.34
C LYS A 91 -17.52 0.42 -3.59
N LYS A 92 -16.93 -0.22 -4.59
CA LYS A 92 -17.32 -1.57 -5.06
C LYS A 92 -16.80 -2.70 -4.17
N LEU A 93 -15.61 -2.53 -3.59
CA LEU A 93 -15.02 -3.55 -2.71
C LEU A 93 -15.42 -3.35 -1.25
N TRP A 94 -15.57 -2.10 -0.80
CA TRP A 94 -15.67 -1.76 0.63
C TRP A 94 -16.93 -0.97 0.99
N ASN A 95 -17.86 -0.75 0.06
CA ASN A 95 -19.07 0.06 0.30
C ASN A 95 -18.75 1.41 0.95
N TRP A 96 -17.59 1.98 0.65
CA TRP A 96 -17.16 3.25 1.20
C TRP A 96 -17.70 4.39 0.35
N GLU A 97 -18.43 5.30 0.98
CA GLU A 97 -18.98 6.49 0.34
C GLU A 97 -18.18 7.71 0.80
N LYS A 98 -17.52 8.38 -0.15
CA LYS A 98 -16.76 9.59 0.15
C LYS A 98 -17.70 10.66 0.73
N GLY A 99 -17.31 11.20 1.89
CA GLY A 99 -17.99 12.28 2.56
C GLY A 99 -17.25 13.60 2.40
N TYR A 100 -17.40 14.48 3.39
CA TYR A 100 -16.68 15.75 3.43
C TYR A 100 -15.20 15.55 3.77
N TYR A 101 -14.34 16.40 3.18
CA TYR A 101 -12.88 16.35 3.32
C TYR A 101 -12.27 15.03 2.81
N SER A 102 -11.15 14.61 3.40
CA SER A 102 -10.43 13.38 3.07
C SER A 102 -11.02 12.12 3.70
N SER A 103 -12.30 12.13 4.07
CA SER A 103 -12.95 11.00 4.74
C SER A 103 -14.31 10.69 4.14
N GLY A 104 -14.76 9.46 4.37
CA GLY A 104 -16.04 8.91 3.97
C GLY A 104 -16.50 7.86 4.97
N VAL A 105 -17.66 7.28 4.70
CA VAL A 105 -18.34 6.39 5.65
C VAL A 105 -18.46 5.00 5.04
N ILE A 106 -18.18 3.98 5.84
CA ILE A 106 -18.67 2.62 5.59
C ILE A 106 -19.92 2.44 6.43
N SER A 107 -21.03 2.09 5.79
CA SER A 107 -22.35 1.93 6.42
C SER A 107 -22.93 0.55 6.16
N THR A 108 -22.15 -0.49 6.45
CA THR A 108 -22.65 -1.87 6.36
C THR A 108 -23.18 -2.35 7.72
N PRO A 109 -24.11 -3.31 7.77
CA PRO A 109 -24.63 -3.84 9.04
C PRO A 109 -23.54 -4.40 9.97
N ASN A 110 -22.47 -4.98 9.41
CA ASN A 110 -21.46 -5.71 10.18
C ASN A 110 -20.18 -4.91 10.46
N PHE A 111 -19.96 -3.81 9.72
CA PHE A 111 -18.85 -2.89 9.89
C PHE A 111 -19.24 -1.45 9.56
N HIS A 112 -18.98 -0.55 10.50
CA HIS A 112 -19.27 0.87 10.38
C HIS A 112 -18.10 1.70 10.90
N GLY A 113 -17.84 2.82 10.23
CA GLY A 113 -16.89 3.83 10.69
C GLY A 113 -16.61 4.89 9.65
N GLU A 114 -15.95 5.95 10.09
CA GLU A 114 -15.43 7.01 9.21
C GLU A 114 -13.97 6.72 8.86
N PHE A 115 -13.68 6.60 7.57
CA PHE A 115 -12.36 6.26 7.05
C PHE A 115 -11.94 7.19 5.93
N GLY A 116 -10.63 7.39 5.77
CA GLY A 116 -10.02 8.13 4.66
C GLY A 116 -9.08 7.26 3.85
N GLY A 117 -8.94 7.56 2.56
CA GLY A 117 -7.95 6.94 1.69
C GLY A 117 -6.52 7.27 2.12
N ASP A 118 -5.63 6.29 2.01
CA ASP A 118 -4.20 6.43 2.27
C ASP A 118 -3.42 5.31 1.57
N THR A 119 -2.09 5.45 1.60
CA THR A 119 -1.14 4.37 1.30
C THR A 119 -0.69 3.69 2.61
N MET A 120 -0.48 2.36 2.57
CA MET A 120 -0.08 1.61 3.76
C MET A 120 1.32 1.99 4.25
N ASN A 121 2.30 2.07 3.35
CA ASN A 121 3.69 2.38 3.67
C ASN A 121 4.12 3.67 2.99
N SER A 122 4.83 4.56 3.69
CA SER A 122 5.28 5.86 3.15
C SER A 122 6.52 5.76 2.27
N MET A 123 6.39 6.13 1.00
CA MET A 123 7.54 6.29 0.11
C MET A 123 8.51 7.39 0.58
N GLN A 124 8.01 8.45 1.23
CA GLN A 124 8.89 9.51 1.73
C GLN A 124 9.81 9.00 2.84
N THR A 125 9.25 8.25 3.80
CA THR A 125 10.03 7.68 4.90
C THR A 125 11.10 6.74 4.34
N THR A 126 10.71 5.83 3.45
CA THR A 126 11.65 4.88 2.83
C THR A 126 12.76 5.60 2.05
N PHE A 127 12.39 6.62 1.28
CA PHE A 127 13.36 7.40 0.50
C PHE A 127 14.34 8.19 1.37
N ASN A 128 13.87 8.77 2.48
CA ASN A 128 14.71 9.46 3.45
C ASN A 128 15.76 8.53 4.08
N VAL A 129 15.34 7.32 4.46
CA VAL A 129 16.23 6.30 5.02
C VAL A 129 17.29 5.89 4.00
N LEU A 130 16.88 5.58 2.77
CA LEU A 130 17.79 5.23 1.68
C LEU A 130 18.79 6.34 1.36
N MET A 131 18.34 7.60 1.37
CA MET A 131 19.21 8.76 1.20
C MET A 131 20.29 8.79 2.30
N GLY A 132 19.89 8.59 3.56
CA GLY A 132 20.82 8.50 4.68
C GLY A 132 21.89 7.40 4.49
N TYR A 133 21.49 6.21 4.00
CA TYR A 133 22.42 5.13 3.71
C TYR A 133 23.33 5.43 2.53
N ALA A 134 22.78 5.89 1.41
CA ALA A 134 23.56 6.19 0.22
C ALA A 134 24.68 7.19 0.56
N LEU A 135 24.34 8.23 1.33
CA LEU A 135 25.30 9.27 1.72
C LEU A 135 26.30 8.83 2.78
N SER A 136 26.00 7.80 3.59
CA SER A 136 26.91 7.30 4.64
C SER A 136 28.00 6.36 4.12
N LYS A 137 27.84 5.80 2.92
CA LYS A 137 28.84 4.92 2.31
C LYS A 137 30.11 5.70 1.94
N SER A 138 31.27 5.12 2.23
CA SER A 138 32.58 5.72 1.93
C SER A 138 32.81 5.96 0.43
N GLU A 139 32.25 5.10 -0.43
CA GLU A 139 32.26 5.25 -1.88
C GLU A 139 31.55 6.52 -2.38
N ASN A 140 30.65 7.08 -1.56
CA ASN A 140 29.90 8.31 -1.84
C ASN A 140 30.43 9.50 -1.03
N SER A 141 31.74 9.50 -0.71
CA SER A 141 32.38 10.55 0.08
C SER A 141 32.25 11.96 -0.51
N ASN A 142 32.12 12.08 -1.83
CA ASN A 142 31.80 13.34 -2.53
C ASN A 142 30.41 13.91 -2.16
N LEU A 143 29.48 13.06 -1.71
CA LEU A 143 28.14 13.45 -1.28
C LEU A 143 28.01 13.59 0.24
N SER A 144 29.05 13.22 1.01
CA SER A 144 29.03 13.21 2.48
C SER A 144 28.71 14.56 3.12
N GLN A 145 29.01 15.67 2.44
CA GLN A 145 28.65 17.02 2.88
C GLN A 145 27.14 17.26 3.04
N TYR A 146 26.31 16.43 2.41
CA TYR A 146 24.85 16.49 2.52
C TYR A 146 24.27 15.60 3.62
N GLN A 147 25.13 14.89 4.38
CA GLN A 147 24.69 14.06 5.48
C GLN A 147 23.94 14.87 6.53
N LYS A 148 22.75 14.39 6.90
CA LYS A 148 21.89 14.94 7.94
C LYS A 148 21.31 13.83 8.78
N ASN A 149 20.90 14.18 10.00
CA ASN A 149 20.18 13.26 10.89
C ASN A 149 18.77 12.93 10.36
N ASN A 150 18.11 13.90 9.73
CA ASN A 150 16.79 13.75 9.15
C ASN A 150 16.73 14.51 7.82
N TYR A 151 16.09 13.91 6.83
CA TYR A 151 15.88 14.51 5.51
C TYR A 151 14.40 14.89 5.35
N SER A 152 14.15 16.09 4.87
CA SER A 152 12.86 16.45 4.30
C SER A 152 12.79 16.05 2.83
N PHE A 153 11.59 16.05 2.24
CA PHE A 153 11.42 15.91 0.79
C PHE A 153 12.31 16.89 0.01
N MET A 154 12.34 18.16 0.43
CA MET A 154 13.13 19.19 -0.24
C MET A 154 14.64 18.96 -0.12
N ASP A 155 15.11 18.36 0.97
CA ASP A 155 16.52 17.97 1.10
C ASP A 155 16.86 16.87 0.08
N CYS A 156 16.05 15.82 0.03
CA CYS A 156 16.24 14.73 -0.93
C CYS A 156 16.19 15.25 -2.37
N LEU A 157 15.23 16.12 -2.68
CA LEU A 157 15.08 16.71 -4.02
C LEU A 157 16.27 17.60 -4.38
N GLN A 158 16.80 18.37 -3.42
CA GLN A 158 17.97 19.22 -3.63
C GLN A 158 19.22 18.41 -3.94
N ILE A 159 19.40 17.27 -3.27
CA ILE A 159 20.51 16.34 -3.52
C ILE A 159 20.34 15.70 -4.89
N TYR A 160 19.15 15.21 -5.22
CA TYR A 160 18.83 14.67 -6.54
C TYR A 160 19.11 15.67 -7.65
N CYS A 161 18.69 16.93 -7.51
CA CYS A 161 18.92 17.95 -8.55
C CYS A 161 20.41 18.27 -8.74
N ASN A 162 21.23 18.14 -7.71
CA ASN A 162 22.66 18.41 -7.79
C ASN A 162 23.46 17.22 -8.33
N TYR A 163 23.02 15.99 -8.07
CA TYR A 163 23.72 14.75 -8.40
C TYR A 163 22.75 13.65 -8.89
N PRO A 164 21.98 13.89 -9.96
CA PRO A 164 20.90 13.00 -10.34
C PRO A 164 21.41 11.63 -10.79
N LYS A 165 22.53 11.59 -11.53
CA LYS A 165 23.08 10.34 -12.08
C LYS A 165 23.68 9.47 -10.98
N GLU A 166 24.48 10.06 -10.11
CA GLU A 166 25.12 9.39 -8.99
C GLU A 166 24.06 8.87 -8.02
N LEU A 167 23.09 9.70 -7.65
CA LEU A 167 22.05 9.29 -6.72
C LEU A 167 21.15 8.19 -7.32
N LEU A 168 20.71 8.33 -8.58
CA LEU A 168 19.91 7.28 -9.21
C LEU A 168 20.68 5.96 -9.31
N PHE A 169 21.96 6.02 -9.67
CA PHE A 169 22.82 4.83 -9.73
C PHE A 169 22.91 4.15 -8.36
N GLU A 170 23.11 4.90 -7.28
CA GLU A 170 23.17 4.36 -5.92
C GLU A 170 21.82 3.75 -5.48
N LEU A 171 20.71 4.43 -5.74
CA LEU A 171 19.37 3.94 -5.38
C LEU A 171 18.98 2.69 -6.19
N GLN A 172 19.45 2.58 -7.43
CA GLN A 172 19.22 1.41 -8.29
C GLN A 172 20.00 0.17 -7.84
N LYS A 173 21.03 0.30 -7.00
CA LYS A 173 21.71 -0.85 -6.37
C LYS A 173 20.77 -1.64 -5.44
N GLU A 174 19.68 -1.03 -4.98
CA GLU A 174 18.66 -1.68 -4.16
C GLU A 174 17.43 -2.04 -5.03
N PRO A 175 17.37 -3.21 -5.68
CA PRO A 175 16.32 -3.52 -6.66
C PRO A 175 14.91 -3.54 -6.06
N TYR A 176 14.77 -3.88 -4.78
CA TYR A 176 13.47 -3.81 -4.10
C TYR A 176 12.98 -2.38 -3.88
N PHE A 177 13.87 -1.37 -3.89
CA PHE A 177 13.44 0.02 -3.81
C PHE A 177 12.77 0.49 -5.10
N ILE A 178 13.35 0.16 -6.25
CA ILE A 178 12.72 0.45 -7.56
C ILE A 178 11.35 -0.21 -7.63
N ARG A 179 11.28 -1.49 -7.25
CA ARG A 179 10.02 -2.23 -7.18
C ARG A 179 9.03 -1.59 -6.20
N PHE A 180 9.47 -1.13 -5.04
CA PHE A 180 8.61 -0.47 -4.08
C PHE A 180 8.05 0.86 -4.62
N ALA A 181 8.88 1.65 -5.31
CA ALA A 181 8.45 2.87 -5.98
C ALA A 181 7.41 2.59 -7.06
N ASP A 182 7.58 1.53 -7.84
CA ASP A 182 6.59 1.07 -8.83
C ASP A 182 5.26 0.67 -8.19
N LEU A 183 5.34 -0.03 -7.07
CA LEU A 183 4.16 -0.55 -6.36
C LEU A 183 3.47 0.51 -5.49
N TYR A 184 4.12 1.63 -5.19
CA TYR A 184 3.67 2.62 -4.20
C TYR A 184 2.26 3.15 -4.48
N HIS A 185 1.95 3.40 -5.75
CA HIS A 185 0.66 3.91 -6.20
C HIS A 185 -0.22 2.86 -6.89
N THR A 186 0.05 1.57 -6.63
CA THR A 186 -0.82 0.48 -7.09
C THR A 186 -1.93 0.19 -6.10
N ILE A 187 -3.02 -0.42 -6.56
CA ILE A 187 -4.18 -0.71 -5.71
C ILE A 187 -3.84 -1.58 -4.49
N GLY A 188 -2.79 -2.41 -4.59
CA GLY A 188 -2.32 -3.25 -3.50
C GLY A 188 -1.82 -2.46 -2.29
N ASN A 189 -1.31 -1.24 -2.48
CA ASN A 189 -0.83 -0.37 -1.40
C ASN A 189 -1.91 0.59 -0.86
N MET A 190 -3.05 0.68 -1.54
CA MET A 190 -4.16 1.56 -1.16
C MET A 190 -5.01 0.95 -0.06
N VAL A 191 -5.35 1.76 0.95
CA VAL A 191 -6.12 1.31 2.11
C VAL A 191 -7.01 2.45 2.63
N LEU A 192 -8.04 2.08 3.38
CA LEU A 192 -8.83 3.00 4.17
C LEU A 192 -8.34 2.98 5.63
N VAL A 193 -7.91 4.13 6.14
CA VAL A 193 -7.50 4.32 7.55
C VAL A 193 -8.58 5.07 8.32
N PRO A 194 -8.69 4.92 9.66
CA PRO A 194 -9.63 5.71 10.43
C PRO A 194 -9.46 7.21 10.16
N ARG A 195 -10.57 7.96 10.14
CA ARG A 195 -10.55 9.40 9.88
C ARG A 195 -9.47 10.08 10.74
N ARG A 196 -8.67 10.97 10.13
CA ARG A 196 -7.55 11.71 10.76
C ARG A 196 -6.35 10.86 11.22
N PHE A 197 -6.37 9.54 11.06
CA PHE A 197 -5.28 8.67 11.50
C PHE A 197 -3.94 9.06 10.86
N ASN A 198 -3.94 9.34 9.55
CA ASN A 198 -2.74 9.74 8.81
C ASN A 198 -2.00 10.95 9.44
N SER A 199 -2.74 11.92 10.00
CA SER A 199 -2.12 13.12 10.61
C SER A 199 -1.24 12.83 11.84
N GLY A 200 -1.47 11.69 12.52
CA GLY A 200 -0.68 11.26 13.67
C GLY A 200 0.31 10.14 13.34
N ARG A 201 0.22 9.54 12.15
CA ARG A 201 0.93 8.30 11.81
C ARG A 201 2.44 8.49 11.79
N TYR A 202 2.96 9.51 11.10
CA TYR A 202 4.40 9.79 11.07
C TYR A 202 4.99 9.96 12.48
N GLY A 203 4.35 10.78 13.33
CA GLY A 203 4.88 11.10 14.66
C GLY A 203 4.90 9.90 15.63
N LYS A 204 4.03 8.90 15.43
CA LYS A 204 3.89 7.76 16.35
C LYS A 204 4.46 6.45 15.81
N THR A 205 4.49 6.30 14.48
CA THR A 205 4.79 5.01 13.82
C THR A 205 5.77 5.15 12.66
N PHE A 206 6.24 6.37 12.39
CA PHE A 206 7.10 6.69 11.25
C PHE A 206 6.52 6.26 9.89
N ASP A 207 5.19 6.16 9.81
CA ASP A 207 4.45 5.67 8.63
C ASP A 207 4.79 4.22 8.21
N PHE A 208 5.33 3.41 9.11
CA PHE A 208 5.42 1.97 8.90
C PHE A 208 4.07 1.31 9.17
N TRP A 209 3.62 0.47 8.24
CA TRP A 209 2.28 -0.09 8.31
C TRP A 209 2.10 -1.10 9.44
N ASP A 210 3.10 -1.93 9.72
CA ASP A 210 3.10 -2.85 10.87
C ASP A 210 2.98 -2.08 12.19
N SER A 211 3.78 -1.03 12.38
CA SER A 211 3.66 -0.11 13.53
C SER A 211 2.27 0.54 13.62
N SER A 212 1.69 0.92 12.49
CA SER A 212 0.34 1.49 12.41
C SER A 212 -0.73 0.50 12.82
N LEU A 213 -0.64 -0.75 12.37
CA LEU A 213 -1.55 -1.82 12.76
C LEU A 213 -1.44 -2.16 14.24
N VAL A 214 -0.22 -2.20 14.79
CA VAL A 214 -0.01 -2.42 16.24
C VAL A 214 -0.67 -1.31 17.06
N TRP A 215 -0.54 -0.06 16.62
CA TRP A 215 -1.20 1.06 17.28
C TRP A 215 -2.73 0.90 17.27
N LEU A 216 -3.32 0.58 16.11
CA LEU A 216 -4.77 0.33 16.00
C LEU A 216 -5.23 -0.87 16.84
N LYS A 217 -4.44 -1.95 16.90
CA LYS A 217 -4.73 -3.16 17.67
C LYS A 217 -4.70 -2.90 19.18
N ASN A 218 -3.66 -2.23 19.67
CA ASN A 218 -3.42 -2.11 21.12
C ASN A 218 -4.23 -0.97 21.74
N ASP A 219 -4.28 0.18 21.05
CA ASP A 219 -4.83 1.42 21.60
C ASP A 219 -6.14 1.84 20.91
N GLY A 220 -6.37 1.40 19.67
CA GLY A 220 -7.37 2.00 18.79
C GLY A 220 -6.93 3.39 18.32
N PHE A 221 -7.88 4.25 17.97
CA PHE A 221 -7.57 5.63 17.58
C PHE A 221 -8.63 6.62 18.07
N ALA A 222 -8.18 7.70 18.69
CA ALA A 222 -9.00 8.82 19.09
C ALA A 222 -8.32 10.13 18.68
N TYR A 223 -9.13 11.15 18.38
CA TYR A 223 -8.66 12.50 18.10
C TYR A 223 -9.41 13.49 19.00
N GLY A 224 -8.67 14.14 19.90
CA GLY A 224 -9.29 14.89 21.01
C GLY A 224 -10.12 13.95 21.88
N ASN A 225 -11.38 14.32 22.15
CA ASN A 225 -12.30 13.52 22.96
C ASN A 225 -13.13 12.50 22.15
N GLN A 226 -12.91 12.40 20.83
CA GLN A 226 -13.68 11.53 19.95
C GLN A 226 -12.93 10.23 19.66
N LEU A 227 -13.53 9.09 20.03
CA LEU A 227 -13.07 7.77 19.57
C LEU A 227 -13.43 7.61 18.09
N LEU A 228 -12.42 7.44 17.24
CA LEU A 228 -12.56 7.31 15.79
C LEU A 228 -12.34 5.87 15.31
N PHE A 229 -11.62 5.05 16.08
CA PHE A 229 -11.50 3.62 15.86
C PHE A 229 -11.42 2.87 17.18
N ASP A 230 -12.34 1.94 17.38
CA ASP A 230 -12.34 1.02 18.52
C ASP A 230 -11.46 -0.18 18.21
N LYS A 231 -10.47 -0.45 19.06
CA LYS A 231 -9.56 -1.60 18.91
C LYS A 231 -10.26 -2.96 18.87
N ARG A 232 -11.47 -3.08 19.44
CA ARG A 232 -12.31 -4.29 19.34
C ARG A 232 -12.71 -4.61 17.91
N ASN A 233 -12.62 -3.65 17.00
CA ASN A 233 -12.85 -3.83 15.58
C ASN A 233 -11.60 -4.22 14.79
N PHE A 234 -10.45 -4.46 15.43
CA PHE A 234 -9.20 -4.79 14.73
C PHE A 234 -9.33 -6.03 13.83
N THR A 235 -9.91 -7.13 14.34
CA THR A 235 -10.18 -8.34 13.52
C THR A 235 -11.03 -8.02 12.28
N LYS A 236 -12.10 -7.24 12.47
CA LYS A 236 -12.94 -6.80 11.37
C LYS A 236 -12.15 -5.95 10.38
N TYR A 237 -11.33 -5.02 10.86
CA TYR A 237 -10.49 -4.15 10.03
C TYR A 237 -9.55 -4.96 9.13
N ILE A 238 -8.86 -5.96 9.70
CA ILE A 238 -7.98 -6.87 8.95
C ILE A 238 -8.76 -7.62 7.85
N ASN A 239 -9.88 -8.22 8.22
CA ASN A 239 -10.69 -9.03 7.30
C ASN A 239 -11.37 -8.18 6.21
N TYR A 240 -11.91 -7.01 6.57
CA TYR A 240 -12.66 -6.14 5.65
C TYR A 240 -11.76 -5.53 4.57
N PHE A 241 -10.53 -5.16 4.93
CA PHE A 241 -9.55 -4.52 4.03
C PHE A 241 -8.51 -5.48 3.45
N TYR A 242 -8.70 -6.79 3.63
CA TYR A 242 -7.87 -7.85 3.06
C TYR A 242 -6.40 -7.75 3.48
N LEU A 243 -6.14 -7.52 4.77
CA LEU A 243 -4.81 -7.25 5.32
C LEU A 243 -4.12 -8.49 5.91
N TRP A 244 -4.54 -9.69 5.51
CA TRP A 244 -4.04 -10.95 6.10
C TRP A 244 -2.53 -11.15 5.95
N ASP A 245 -1.90 -10.63 4.90
CA ASP A 245 -0.44 -10.74 4.73
C ASP A 245 0.37 -9.99 5.80
N TYR A 246 -0.27 -9.05 6.51
CA TYR A 246 0.31 -8.25 7.58
C TYR A 246 0.04 -8.81 8.99
N VAL A 247 -0.67 -9.94 9.10
CA VAL A 247 -0.94 -10.59 10.39
C VAL A 247 -0.70 -12.09 10.33
N GLU A 248 -0.58 -12.69 11.49
CA GLU A 248 -0.59 -14.14 11.71
C GLU A 248 -1.59 -14.47 12.81
N SER A 249 -2.18 -15.67 12.78
CA SER A 249 -3.05 -16.13 13.85
C SER A 249 -2.21 -16.77 14.95
N VAL A 250 -2.30 -16.23 16.17
CA VAL A 250 -1.62 -16.76 17.35
C VAL A 250 -2.64 -16.82 18.49
N ASN A 251 -2.87 -18.01 19.03
CA ASN A 251 -3.80 -18.24 20.15
C ASN A 251 -5.22 -17.69 19.93
N GLY A 252 -5.73 -17.74 18.69
CA GLY A 252 -7.07 -17.24 18.35
C GLY A 252 -7.16 -15.73 18.18
N GLU A 253 -6.03 -15.01 18.14
CA GLU A 253 -5.96 -13.58 17.87
C GLU A 253 -5.08 -13.29 16.65
N TYR A 254 -5.34 -12.18 15.96
CA TYR A 254 -4.40 -11.67 14.96
C TYR A 254 -3.24 -10.95 15.64
N ARG A 255 -2.03 -11.43 15.38
CA ARG A 255 -0.75 -10.78 15.70
C ARG A 255 -0.20 -10.11 14.45
N VAL A 256 0.20 -8.85 14.56
CA VAL A 256 0.82 -8.11 13.47
C VAL A 256 2.19 -8.69 13.17
N LYS A 257 2.44 -8.98 11.89
CA LYS A 257 3.73 -9.44 11.40
C LYS A 257 4.66 -8.24 11.22
N PRO A 258 5.87 -8.28 11.79
CA PRO A 258 6.86 -7.23 11.57
C PRO A 258 7.29 -7.22 10.10
N LEU A 259 7.48 -6.03 9.53
CA LEU A 259 8.02 -5.88 8.18
C LEU A 259 9.54 -6.06 8.13
N PHE A 260 10.23 -5.97 9.27
CA PHE A 260 11.67 -6.19 9.40
C PHE A 260 12.05 -6.59 10.82
N ASN A 261 13.24 -7.17 11.00
CA ASN A 261 13.64 -7.85 12.24
C ASN A 261 13.64 -6.93 13.46
N SER A 262 14.10 -5.68 13.34
CA SER A 262 14.06 -4.74 14.46
C SER A 262 12.64 -4.43 14.95
N HIS A 263 11.60 -4.70 14.16
CA HIS A 263 10.19 -4.61 14.56
C HIS A 263 9.65 -5.91 15.19
N SER A 264 10.44 -6.98 15.38
CA SER A 264 9.92 -8.28 15.83
C SER A 264 9.16 -8.25 17.16
N ASN A 265 9.53 -7.31 18.03
CA ASN A 265 8.94 -7.11 19.36
C ASN A 265 7.93 -5.96 19.41
N ILE A 266 7.52 -5.40 18.27
CA ILE A 266 6.67 -4.22 18.22
C ILE A 266 5.33 -4.41 18.94
N GLU A 267 4.77 -5.62 18.93
CA GLU A 267 3.54 -5.96 19.65
C GLU A 267 3.68 -5.93 21.17
N ASN A 268 4.87 -6.22 21.70
CA ASN A 268 5.16 -6.24 23.13
C ASN A 268 5.50 -4.85 23.68
N GLY A 269 5.74 -3.88 22.79
CA GLY A 269 6.05 -2.51 23.14
C GLY A 269 4.79 -1.70 23.38
N ASN A 270 4.77 -0.90 24.45
CA ASN A 270 3.87 0.23 24.51
C ASN A 270 4.35 1.23 23.45
N VAL A 271 3.53 1.59 22.44
CA VAL A 271 3.92 2.51 21.35
C VAL A 271 4.43 3.86 21.92
N TYR A 272 4.04 4.19 23.14
CA TYR A 272 4.49 5.38 23.88
C TYR A 272 5.95 5.32 24.41
N ASN A 273 6.54 4.14 24.63
CA ASN A 273 7.88 3.98 25.22
C ASN A 273 8.92 3.35 24.27
N SER A 274 8.55 3.04 23.02
CA SER A 274 9.41 2.35 22.02
C SER A 274 10.18 3.31 21.09
N LEU A 275 10.31 4.57 21.50
CA LEU A 275 10.83 5.71 20.72
C LEU A 275 12.33 5.72 20.32
N PRO A 276 13.10 4.60 20.37
CA PRO A 276 14.27 4.47 19.50
C PRO A 276 14.29 3.23 18.56
N TRP A 277 13.22 2.43 18.46
CA TRP A 277 13.21 1.19 17.66
C TRP A 277 12.46 1.26 16.32
N THR A 278 11.90 2.41 15.97
CA THR A 278 10.91 2.56 14.89
C THR A 278 11.48 3.13 13.60
N ASN A 279 12.80 3.19 13.45
CA ASN A 279 13.43 3.57 12.19
C ASN A 279 14.37 2.46 11.74
N ILE A 280 14.47 2.29 10.43
CA ILE A 280 15.40 1.36 9.81
C ILE A 280 16.82 1.85 10.14
N SER A 281 17.51 1.05 10.96
CA SER A 281 18.81 1.41 11.55
C SER A 281 19.98 0.73 10.85
N ASN A 282 19.72 -0.32 10.06
CA ASN A 282 20.72 -0.98 9.22
C ASN A 282 20.17 -1.38 7.83
N GLU A 283 21.10 -1.67 6.91
CA GLU A 283 20.82 -2.07 5.53
C GLU A 283 20.03 -3.38 5.42
N GLN A 284 20.20 -4.31 6.37
CA GLN A 284 19.48 -5.58 6.36
C GLN A 284 17.99 -5.38 6.65
N ASP A 285 17.65 -4.57 7.64
CA ASP A 285 16.26 -4.19 7.93
C ASP A 285 15.63 -3.44 6.76
N LEU A 286 16.38 -2.58 6.08
CA LEU A 286 15.90 -1.88 4.88
C LEU A 286 15.52 -2.85 3.77
N LYS A 287 16.42 -3.79 3.46
CA LYS A 287 16.20 -4.82 2.44
C LYS A 287 15.02 -5.71 2.80
N GLN A 288 14.90 -6.09 4.07
CA GLN A 288 13.79 -6.91 4.54
C GLN A 288 12.47 -6.16 4.47
N PHE A 289 12.43 -4.90 4.92
CA PHE A 289 11.26 -4.02 4.79
C PHE A 289 10.82 -3.90 3.33
N LEU A 290 11.73 -3.49 2.44
CA LEU A 290 11.41 -3.28 1.02
C LEU A 290 10.88 -4.56 0.38
N LYS A 291 11.54 -5.70 0.66
CA LYS A 291 11.11 -7.00 0.17
C LYS A 291 9.70 -7.35 0.66
N ASN A 292 9.48 -7.34 1.98
CA ASN A 292 8.22 -7.74 2.59
C ASN A 292 7.07 -6.81 2.18
N ALA A 293 7.32 -5.50 2.13
CA ALA A 293 6.34 -4.52 1.65
C ALA A 293 5.96 -4.78 0.19
N CYS A 294 6.94 -5.01 -0.70
CA CYS A 294 6.67 -5.32 -2.10
C CYS A 294 5.86 -6.61 -2.27
N GLU A 295 6.19 -7.66 -1.52
CA GLU A 295 5.50 -8.95 -1.57
C GLU A 295 4.05 -8.81 -1.11
N ASN A 296 3.83 -8.17 0.05
CA ASN A 296 2.48 -7.94 0.58
C ASN A 296 1.63 -7.07 -0.34
N ILE A 297 2.19 -5.97 -0.88
CA ILE A 297 1.49 -5.09 -1.82
C ILE A 297 1.12 -5.86 -3.10
N SER A 298 2.06 -6.62 -3.67
CA SER A 298 1.82 -7.38 -4.91
C SER A 298 0.72 -8.43 -4.73
N LYS A 299 0.77 -9.18 -3.63
CA LYS A 299 -0.20 -10.26 -3.34
C LYS A 299 -1.59 -9.70 -3.06
N ARG A 300 -1.69 -8.65 -2.25
CA ARG A 300 -2.95 -7.96 -1.96
C ARG A 300 -3.54 -7.33 -3.21
N GLY A 301 -2.73 -6.63 -4.02
CA GLY A 301 -3.17 -6.02 -5.28
C GLY A 301 -3.71 -7.07 -6.26
N SER A 302 -3.03 -8.22 -6.37
CA SER A 302 -3.47 -9.33 -7.21
C SER A 302 -4.83 -9.87 -6.75
N PHE A 303 -5.01 -10.08 -5.45
CA PHE A 303 -6.30 -10.51 -4.88
C PHE A 303 -7.41 -9.47 -5.14
N MET A 304 -7.14 -8.20 -4.88
CA MET A 304 -8.09 -7.12 -5.15
C MET A 304 -8.47 -7.04 -6.63
N SER A 305 -7.54 -7.33 -7.56
CA SER A 305 -7.84 -7.37 -8.99
C SER A 305 -8.86 -8.43 -9.37
N ILE A 306 -8.83 -9.59 -8.70
CA ILE A 306 -9.83 -10.64 -8.89
C ILE A 306 -11.18 -10.20 -8.33
N LEU A 307 -11.20 -9.57 -7.16
CA LEU A 307 -12.45 -9.06 -6.58
C LEU A 307 -13.07 -7.96 -7.44
N MET A 308 -12.25 -7.09 -8.05
CA MET A 308 -12.72 -6.09 -9.00
C MET A 308 -13.31 -6.73 -10.27
N ARG A 309 -12.66 -7.77 -10.81
CA ARG A 309 -13.20 -8.57 -11.93
C ARG A 309 -14.52 -9.21 -11.57
N LEU A 310 -14.64 -9.79 -10.38
CA LEU A 310 -15.86 -10.43 -9.90
C LEU A 310 -17.00 -9.40 -9.76
N ARG A 311 -16.72 -8.23 -9.19
CA ARG A 311 -17.67 -7.11 -9.07
C ARG A 311 -18.05 -6.47 -10.41
N SER A 312 -17.24 -6.66 -11.44
CA SER A 312 -17.43 -6.08 -12.78
C SER A 312 -17.99 -7.06 -13.80
N ALA A 313 -18.24 -8.32 -13.42
CA ALA A 313 -18.68 -9.36 -14.34
C ALA A 313 -20.02 -8.99 -14.98
N ASP A 314 -20.15 -9.17 -16.30
CA ASP A 314 -21.40 -8.87 -16.99
C ASP A 314 -22.42 -10.02 -16.84
N ASN A 315 -21.92 -11.25 -16.70
CA ASN A 315 -22.72 -12.47 -16.59
C ASN A 315 -23.58 -12.47 -15.31
N PRO A 316 -24.92 -12.61 -15.42
CA PRO A 316 -25.82 -12.60 -14.25
C PRO A 316 -25.48 -13.64 -13.19
N LYS A 317 -25.08 -14.86 -13.58
CA LYS A 317 -24.68 -15.91 -12.63
C LYS A 317 -23.38 -15.57 -11.89
N LEU A 318 -22.43 -14.89 -12.54
CA LEU A 318 -21.23 -14.39 -11.85
C LEU A 318 -21.54 -13.25 -10.88
N LYS A 319 -22.56 -12.43 -11.16
CA LYS A 319 -23.05 -11.42 -10.20
C LYS A 319 -23.67 -12.06 -8.97
N GLU A 320 -24.46 -13.12 -9.13
CA GLU A 320 -24.99 -13.90 -8.00
C GLU A 320 -23.85 -14.48 -7.14
N ILE A 321 -22.84 -15.08 -7.77
CA ILE A 321 -21.63 -15.56 -7.08
C ILE A 321 -20.89 -14.40 -6.38
N SER A 322 -20.79 -13.23 -7.03
CA SER A 322 -20.20 -12.05 -6.42
C SER A 322 -20.94 -11.65 -5.15
N ASP A 323 -22.27 -11.57 -5.19
CA ASP A 323 -23.06 -11.15 -4.04
C ASP A 323 -22.99 -12.18 -2.91
N GLU A 324 -23.04 -13.47 -3.23
CA GLU A 324 -22.85 -14.55 -2.25
C GLU A 324 -21.46 -14.49 -1.60
N TYR A 325 -20.40 -14.35 -2.40
CA TYR A 325 -19.04 -14.24 -1.89
C TYR A 325 -18.92 -13.09 -0.89
N PHE A 326 -19.37 -11.89 -1.26
CA PHE A 326 -19.27 -10.71 -0.40
C PHE A 326 -20.17 -10.81 0.84
N ASN A 327 -21.34 -11.46 0.74
CA ASN A 327 -22.17 -11.75 1.91
C ASN A 327 -21.46 -12.67 2.90
N ILE A 328 -20.69 -13.66 2.42
CA ILE A 328 -19.90 -14.55 3.27
C ILE A 328 -18.74 -13.78 3.91
N ILE A 329 -17.90 -13.11 3.10
CA ILE A 329 -16.68 -12.45 3.61
C ILE A 329 -16.98 -11.23 4.50
N GLN A 330 -18.10 -10.54 4.28
CA GLN A 330 -18.57 -9.43 5.12
C GLN A 330 -19.58 -9.89 6.20
N GLY A 331 -19.92 -11.17 6.24
CA GLY A 331 -20.75 -11.83 7.26
C GLY A 331 -19.89 -12.47 8.34
N ASP A 332 -20.13 -13.74 8.67
CA ASP A 332 -19.44 -14.45 9.76
C ASP A 332 -17.91 -14.44 9.61
N PHE A 333 -17.40 -14.51 8.38
CA PHE A 333 -15.96 -14.45 8.12
C PHE A 333 -15.32 -13.20 8.74
N LEU A 334 -16.00 -12.05 8.66
CA LEU A 334 -15.51 -10.76 9.13
C LEU A 334 -15.18 -10.76 10.63
N HIS A 335 -15.92 -11.53 11.42
CA HIS A 335 -15.82 -11.53 12.88
C HIS A 335 -14.76 -12.47 13.44
N ASN A 336 -14.29 -13.42 12.63
CA ASN A 336 -13.44 -14.50 13.08
C ASN A 336 -11.97 -14.25 12.73
N VAL A 337 -11.09 -14.76 13.58
CA VAL A 337 -9.67 -14.86 13.28
C VAL A 337 -9.46 -16.11 12.45
N HIS A 338 -8.78 -15.95 11.32
CA HIS A 338 -8.49 -17.04 10.38
C HIS A 338 -7.02 -17.40 10.47
N MET A 339 -6.72 -18.70 10.49
CA MET A 339 -5.33 -19.17 10.47
C MET A 339 -4.62 -18.71 9.21
N ASP A 340 -5.32 -18.75 8.08
CA ASP A 340 -4.86 -18.23 6.80
C ASP A 340 -6.05 -17.58 6.07
N GLY A 341 -6.40 -16.36 6.50
CA GLY A 341 -7.56 -15.65 5.95
C GLY A 341 -7.48 -15.43 4.44
N TYR A 342 -6.27 -15.37 3.88
CA TYR A 342 -6.09 -15.27 2.43
C TYR A 342 -6.52 -16.58 1.73
N ASN A 343 -5.97 -17.72 2.15
CA ASN A 343 -6.32 -19.01 1.54
C ASN A 343 -7.78 -19.38 1.82
N ASP A 344 -8.31 -19.04 2.99
CA ASP A 344 -9.72 -19.26 3.32
C ASP A 344 -10.63 -18.45 2.37
N ALA A 345 -10.34 -17.17 2.16
CA ALA A 345 -11.09 -16.32 1.24
C ALA A 345 -11.01 -16.83 -0.22
N VAL A 346 -9.83 -17.22 -0.68
CA VAL A 346 -9.63 -17.81 -2.02
C VAL A 346 -10.40 -19.12 -2.16
N THR A 347 -10.39 -19.98 -1.13
CA THR A 347 -11.09 -21.26 -1.13
C THR A 347 -12.61 -21.08 -1.21
N ILE A 348 -13.16 -20.10 -0.50
CA ILE A 348 -14.58 -19.76 -0.60
C ILE A 348 -14.92 -19.37 -2.05
N LEU A 349 -14.11 -18.49 -2.66
CA LEU A 349 -14.35 -18.05 -4.03
C LEU A 349 -14.27 -19.21 -5.04
N LEU A 350 -13.30 -20.12 -4.90
CA LEU A 350 -13.19 -21.31 -5.74
C LEU A 350 -14.42 -22.20 -5.66
N ARG A 351 -14.90 -22.49 -4.44
CA ARG A 351 -16.10 -23.32 -4.23
C ARG A 351 -17.34 -22.72 -4.89
N LEU A 352 -17.51 -21.40 -4.80
CA LEU A 352 -18.64 -20.73 -5.45
C LEU A 352 -18.53 -20.80 -6.99
N LEU A 353 -17.32 -20.66 -7.54
CA LEU A 353 -17.07 -20.76 -8.97
C LEU A 353 -17.15 -22.19 -9.52
N GLU A 354 -16.96 -23.23 -8.71
CA GLU A 354 -17.15 -24.63 -9.13
C GLU A 354 -18.56 -24.85 -9.67
N ASN A 355 -19.57 -24.24 -9.03
CA ASN A 355 -20.99 -24.30 -9.40
C ASN A 355 -21.34 -23.47 -10.66
N PHE A 356 -20.38 -22.76 -11.25
CA PHE A 356 -20.61 -21.99 -12.46
C PHE A 356 -20.60 -22.89 -13.71
N ASP A 357 -21.75 -23.04 -14.37
CA ASP A 357 -21.94 -24.03 -15.44
C ASP A 357 -21.15 -23.71 -16.73
N ASP A 358 -21.01 -22.44 -17.11
CA ASP A 358 -20.41 -22.04 -18.39
C ASP A 358 -18.89 -21.85 -18.27
N LYS A 359 -18.14 -22.95 -18.27
CA LYS A 359 -16.68 -22.90 -18.20
C LYS A 359 -16.01 -22.23 -19.42
N ASN A 360 -16.77 -21.87 -20.46
CA ASN A 360 -16.27 -21.16 -21.63
C ASN A 360 -16.42 -19.64 -21.57
N ASP A 361 -17.22 -19.13 -20.62
CA ASP A 361 -17.39 -17.71 -20.37
C ASP A 361 -16.03 -17.02 -20.15
N LYS A 362 -15.86 -15.87 -20.79
CA LYS A 362 -14.58 -15.13 -20.80
C LYS A 362 -14.25 -14.59 -19.41
N ASP A 363 -15.23 -14.07 -18.68
CA ASP A 363 -15.04 -13.50 -17.35
C ASP A 363 -14.73 -14.62 -16.36
N TYR A 364 -15.41 -15.76 -16.48
CA TYR A 364 -15.10 -16.97 -15.69
C TYR A 364 -13.64 -17.41 -15.89
N LYS A 365 -13.17 -17.54 -17.14
CA LYS A 365 -11.79 -17.97 -17.42
C LYS A 365 -10.77 -17.02 -16.81
N LEU A 366 -10.96 -15.71 -16.98
CA LEU A 366 -10.06 -14.69 -16.40
C LEU A 366 -10.04 -14.75 -14.87
N LEU A 367 -11.21 -14.92 -14.24
CA LEU A 367 -11.30 -15.10 -12.79
C LEU A 367 -10.58 -16.37 -12.33
N TYR A 368 -10.89 -17.51 -12.96
CA TYR A 368 -10.31 -18.80 -12.61
C TYR A 368 -8.79 -18.80 -12.78
N ASP A 369 -8.27 -18.31 -13.91
CA ASP A 369 -6.83 -18.24 -14.18
C ASP A 369 -6.11 -17.30 -13.20
N GLY A 370 -6.74 -16.17 -12.85
CA GLY A 370 -6.24 -15.25 -11.82
C GLY A 370 -6.15 -15.92 -10.45
N ILE A 371 -7.21 -16.64 -10.05
CA ILE A 371 -7.25 -17.35 -8.76
C ILE A 371 -6.21 -18.45 -8.73
N MET A 372 -6.09 -19.24 -9.80
CA MET A 372 -5.10 -20.32 -9.88
C MET A 372 -3.67 -19.78 -9.88
N SER A 373 -3.44 -18.60 -10.45
CA SER A 373 -2.14 -17.92 -10.38
C SER A 373 -1.80 -17.51 -8.95
N LEU A 374 -2.76 -16.94 -8.21
CA LEU A 374 -2.60 -16.64 -6.79
C LEU A 374 -2.35 -17.89 -5.94
N TYR A 375 -3.09 -18.97 -6.20
CA TYR A 375 -2.92 -20.23 -5.48
C TYR A 375 -1.52 -20.82 -5.68
N LYS A 376 -0.99 -20.78 -6.91
CA LYS A 376 0.38 -21.23 -7.22
C LYS A 376 1.45 -20.37 -6.52
N LEU A 377 1.23 -19.06 -6.42
CA LEU A 377 2.15 -18.17 -5.69
C LEU A 377 2.24 -18.54 -4.21
N ASN A 378 1.11 -18.84 -3.57
CA ASN A 378 1.08 -19.28 -2.16
C ASN A 378 1.73 -20.65 -1.94
N VAL A 379 1.42 -21.65 -2.77
CA VAL A 379 2.01 -22.99 -2.62
C VAL A 379 3.53 -22.98 -2.79
N ASN A 380 4.06 -22.09 -3.65
CA ASN A 380 5.50 -21.95 -3.83
C ASN A 380 6.17 -21.17 -2.69
N SER A 381 5.52 -20.14 -2.13
CA SER A 381 6.05 -19.43 -0.96
C SER A 381 6.13 -20.32 0.28
N ASP A 382 5.17 -21.23 0.47
CA ASP A 382 5.15 -22.19 1.57
C ASP A 382 6.24 -23.27 1.42
N ARG A 383 6.56 -23.68 0.19
CA ARG A 383 7.67 -24.62 -0.06
C ARG A 383 9.03 -23.99 0.21
N GLU A 384 9.23 -22.72 -0.13
CA GLU A 384 10.48 -22.00 0.19
C GLU A 384 10.63 -21.69 1.69
N SER A 385 9.53 -21.45 2.41
CA SER A 385 9.56 -21.22 3.86
C SER A 385 9.88 -22.52 4.62
N ILE A 386 9.33 -23.66 4.18
CA ILE A 386 9.63 -25.00 4.71
C ILE A 386 11.07 -25.42 4.37
N SER A 387 11.59 -25.09 3.17
CA SER A 387 12.97 -25.42 2.84
C SER A 387 13.98 -24.61 3.66
N LYS A 388 13.66 -23.36 4.03
CA LYS A 388 14.54 -22.52 4.88
C LYS A 388 14.51 -22.93 6.35
N SER A 389 13.35 -23.36 6.88
CA SER A 389 13.26 -23.88 8.25
C SER A 389 13.92 -25.26 8.41
N ALA A 390 13.95 -26.08 7.36
CA ALA A 390 14.65 -27.36 7.36
C ALA A 390 16.20 -27.23 7.37
N VAL A 391 16.76 -26.12 6.85
CA VAL A 391 18.22 -25.90 6.80
C VAL A 391 18.78 -25.34 8.11
N HIS A 392 17.95 -24.79 8.99
CA HIS A 392 18.37 -24.33 10.32
C HIS A 392 18.28 -25.38 11.44
N ASN A 393 17.79 -26.60 11.15
CA ASN A 393 17.76 -27.72 12.09
C ASN A 393 18.86 -28.76 11.86
N PHE A 394 19.85 -28.46 11.01
CA PHE A 394 21.07 -29.25 10.88
C PHE A 394 22.28 -28.32 10.85
N ASN A 395 22.74 -27.91 12.03
CA ASN A 395 24.15 -27.68 12.38
C ASN A 395 24.31 -27.62 13.90
#